data_AF-A0A535MSQ9-F1
#
_entry.id   AF-A0A535MSQ9-F1
#
_cell.length_a   1.000
_cell.length_b   1.000
_cell.length_c   1.000
_cell.angle_alpha   90.00
_cell.angle_beta   90.00
_cell.angle_gamma   90.00
#
_symmetry.space_group_name_H-M   'P 1'
#
loop_
_entity.id
_entity.type
_entity.pdbx_description
1 polymer ?
#
loop_
_entity_poly.entity_id
_entity_poly.type
_entity_poly.pdbx_seq_one_letter_code
_entity_poly.pdbx_strand_id
1 'polypeptide(L)' 'MSRRPPHHLLFTADAASTVYECSACGERFLGERRCPECNLFARNLGLGSACPECDQIVLLDELLNLSNSTR' A
#
# COMPACT_ATOMS: atom_id res chain seq x y z
N MET A 1 13.01 30.11 0.64
CA MET A 1 13.56 28.90 1.28
C MET A 1 12.53 27.77 1.19
N SER A 2 12.48 27.09 0.05
CA SER A 2 11.59 25.93 -0.17
C SER A 2 12.47 24.68 -0.09
N ARG A 3 12.49 24.02 1.06
CA ARG A 3 13.18 22.74 1.22
C ARG A 3 12.27 21.65 0.68
N ARG A 4 12.13 21.56 -0.65
CA ARG A 4 11.59 20.35 -1.28
C ARG A 4 12.60 19.23 -1.00
N PRO A 5 12.24 18.15 -0.29
CA PRO A 5 13.15 17.03 -0.12
C PRO A 5 13.39 16.38 -1.50
N PRO A 6 14.58 15.81 -1.75
CA PRO A 6 14.84 15.13 -3.00
C PRO A 6 13.99 13.86 -3.08
N HIS A 7 13.21 13.72 -4.16
CA HIS A 7 12.31 12.58 -4.45
C HIS A 7 13.02 11.22 -4.63
N HIS A 8 14.30 11.09 -4.28
CA HIS A 8 15.15 9.94 -4.60
C HIS A 8 15.63 9.12 -3.37
N LEU A 9 15.17 9.42 -2.14
CA LEU A 9 15.62 8.73 -0.91
C LEU A 9 14.53 7.92 -0.18
N LEU A 10 13.39 7.62 -0.80
CA LEU A 10 12.23 6.97 -0.15
C LEU A 10 11.76 5.70 -0.86
N PHE A 11 12.67 4.82 -1.27
CA PHE A 11 12.31 3.46 -1.71
C PHE A 11 13.07 2.39 -0.92
N THR A 12 13.25 2.62 0.39
CA THR A 12 13.42 1.49 1.30
C THR A 12 12.03 0.90 1.50
N ALA A 13 11.88 -0.40 1.24
CA ALA A 13 10.66 -1.16 1.52
C ALA A 13 10.42 -1.20 3.04
N ASP A 14 9.99 -0.07 3.60
CA ASP A 14 9.56 0.03 4.98
C ASP A 14 8.26 -0.77 5.14
N ALA A 15 8.02 -1.31 6.33
CA ALA A 15 6.76 -1.98 6.62
C ALA A 15 5.55 -1.08 6.27
N ALA A 16 5.71 0.25 6.37
CA ALA A 16 4.73 1.25 5.95
C ALA A 16 4.30 1.14 4.47
N SER A 17 5.13 0.62 3.58
CA SER A 17 4.81 0.46 2.15
C SER A 17 4.10 -0.86 1.85
N THR A 18 3.83 -1.69 2.86
CA THR A 18 3.11 -2.95 2.68
C THR A 18 1.61 -2.71 2.80
N VAL A 19 0.85 -3.11 1.79
CA VAL A 19 -0.61 -3.06 1.79
C VAL A 19 -1.17 -4.34 2.38
N TYR A 20 -2.10 -4.18 3.31
CA TYR A 20 -2.89 -5.25 3.90
C TYR A 20 -4.36 -5.05 3.59
N GLU A 21 -5.12 -6.13 3.46
CA GLU A 21 -6.56 -6.09 3.23
C GLU A 21 -7.32 -6.93 4.25
N CYS A 22 -8.38 -6.36 4.82
CA CYS A 22 -9.25 -7.09 5.72
C CYS A 22 -10.13 -8.08 4.95
N SER A 23 -10.14 -9.34 5.37
CA SER A 23 -10.99 -10.37 4.75
C SER A 23 -12.49 -10.22 5.06
N ALA A 24 -12.86 -9.41 6.06
CA ALA A 24 -14.26 -9.21 6.45
C ALA A 24 -14.89 -7.98 5.79
N CYS A 25 -14.24 -6.82 5.86
CA CYS A 25 -14.77 -5.57 5.28
C CYS A 25 -14.17 -5.22 3.90
N GLY A 26 -13.08 -5.88 3.47
CA GLY A 26 -12.40 -5.59 2.21
C GLY A 26 -11.57 -4.31 2.23
N GLU A 27 -11.47 -3.62 3.37
CA GLU A 27 -10.72 -2.37 3.46
C GLU A 27 -9.21 -2.63 3.44
N ARG A 28 -8.50 -1.73 2.75
CA ARG A 28 -7.04 -1.79 2.55
C ARG A 28 -6.36 -0.79 3.48
N PHE A 29 -5.19 -1.16 3.99
CA PHE A 29 -4.40 -0.34 4.92
C PHE A 29 -2.90 -0.46 4.62
N LEU A 30 -2.12 0.58 4.95
CA LEU A 30 -0.67 0.62 4.78
C LEU A 30 0.05 0.37 6.10
N GLY A 31 0.94 -0.61 6.15
CA GLY A 31 1.73 -0.99 7.33
C GLY A 31 0.94 -1.62 8.48
N GLU A 32 -0.39 -1.50 8.49
CA GLU A 32 -1.25 -1.98 9.56
C GLU A 32 -1.73 -3.42 9.31
N ARG A 33 -1.30 -4.36 10.17
CA ARG A 33 -1.61 -5.80 10.01
C ARG A 33 -2.98 -6.21 10.55
N ARG A 34 -3.64 -5.31 11.28
CA ARG A 34 -4.96 -5.53 11.88
C ARG A 34 -5.92 -4.45 11.40
N CYS A 35 -7.11 -4.87 11.01
CA CYS A 35 -8.18 -3.93 10.70
C CYS A 35 -8.63 -3.22 12.00
N PRO A 36 -8.70 -1.87 12.04
CA PRO A 36 -9.11 -1.14 13.24
C PRO A 36 -10.58 -1.40 13.60
N GLU A 37 -11.43 -1.62 12.60
CA GLU A 37 -12.87 -1.84 12.79
C GLU A 37 -13.18 -3.30 13.15
N CYS A 38 -12.70 -4.25 12.35
CA CYS A 38 -13.01 -5.67 12.55
C CYS A 38 -12.10 -6.36 13.58
N ASN A 39 -10.96 -5.75 13.92
CA ASN A 39 -9.90 -6.32 14.76
C ASN A 39 -9.36 -7.70 14.28
N LEU A 40 -9.58 -8.04 13.00
CA LEU A 40 -9.07 -9.24 12.36
C LEU A 40 -7.69 -9.00 11.76
N PHE A 41 -6.90 -10.07 11.68
CA PHE A 41 -5.64 -10.03 10.93
C PHE A 41 -5.93 -9.93 9.43
N ALA A 42 -5.37 -8.88 8.83
CA ALA A 42 -5.49 -8.62 7.41
C ALA A 42 -4.49 -9.47 6.61
N ARG A 43 -4.83 -9.80 5.36
CA ARG A 43 -3.93 -10.50 4.44
C ARG A 43 -2.96 -9.52 3.81
N ASN A 44 -1.71 -9.94 3.59
CA ASN A 44 -0.71 -9.13 2.89
C ASN A 44 -0.98 -9.18 1.37
N LEU A 45 -1.13 -8.02 0.74
CA LEU A 45 -1.31 -7.89 -0.72
C LEU A 45 -0.04 -7.50 -1.47
N GLY A 46 1.02 -7.13 -0.76
CA GLY A 46 2.31 -6.74 -1.32
C GLY A 46 2.63 -5.26 -1.14
N LEU A 47 3.49 -4.73 -2.00
CA LEU A 47 3.90 -3.33 -1.95
C LEU A 47 2.85 -2.41 -2.57
N GLY A 48 2.67 -1.24 -1.98
CA GLY A 48 1.79 -0.19 -2.51
C GLY A 48 1.97 1.13 -1.78
N SER A 49 1.15 2.09 -2.16
CA SER A 49 1.11 3.43 -1.54
C SER A 49 -0.27 4.05 -1.67
N ALA A 50 -0.54 5.07 -0.87
CA ALA A 50 -1.71 5.91 -1.01
C ALA A 50 -1.45 6.93 -2.13
N CYS A 51 -2.43 7.13 -3.00
CA CYS A 51 -2.40 8.18 -4.00
C CYS A 51 -2.42 9.55 -3.30
N PRO A 52 -1.48 10.47 -3.60
CA PRO A 52 -1.41 11.77 -2.93
C PRO A 52 -2.56 12.72 -3.27
N GLU A 53 -3.40 12.38 -4.26
CA GLU A 53 -4.51 13.22 -4.72
C GLU A 53 -5.88 12.77 -4.18
N CYS A 54 -6.08 11.46 -4.01
CA CYS A 54 -7.36 10.90 -3.60
C CYS A 54 -7.29 9.94 -2.39
N ASP A 55 -6.10 9.78 -1.79
CA ASP A 55 -5.81 8.89 -0.65
C ASP A 55 -6.13 7.40 -0.87
N GLN A 56 -6.54 7.03 -2.09
CA GLN A 56 -6.82 5.64 -2.44
C GLN A 56 -5.53 4.82 -2.39
N ILE A 57 -5.58 3.67 -1.73
CA ILE A 57 -4.46 2.74 -1.69
C ILE A 57 -4.37 1.99 -3.01
N VAL A 58 -3.20 2.05 -3.63
CA VAL A 58 -2.91 1.41 -4.91
C VAL A 58 -1.76 0.43 -4.74
N LEU A 59 -1.93 -0.79 -5.26
CA LEU A 59 -0.86 -1.79 -5.27
C LEU A 59 0.12 -1.52 -6.41
N LEU A 60 1.41 -1.76 -6.15
CA LEU A 60 2.45 -1.66 -7.16
C LEU A 60 2.20 -2.66 -8.30
N ASP A 61 1.72 -3.86 -7.97
CA ASP A 61 1.35 -4.89 -8.95
C ASP A 61 0.21 -4.44 -9.87
N GLU A 62 -0.83 -3.79 -9.31
CA GLU A 62 -1.96 -3.24 -10.08
C GLU A 62 -1.49 -2.11 -11.01
N LEU A 63 -0.63 -1.20 -10.52
CA LEU A 63 -0.10 -0.08 -11.31
C LEU A 63 0.77 -0.52 -12.47
N LEU A 64 1.61 -1.52 -12.23
CA LEU A 64 2.55 -2.05 -13.22
C LEU A 64 1.95 -3.19 -14.04
N ASN A 65 0.69 -3.58 -13.77
CA ASN A 65 -0.01 -4.71 -14.37
C ASN A 65 0.81 -6.02 -14.33
N LEU A 66 1.51 -6.26 -13.22
CA LEU A 66 2.44 -7.38 -13.07
C LEU A 66 1.71 -8.72 -12.89
N SER A 67 0.54 -8.74 -12.26
CA SER A 67 -0.32 -9.93 -12.10
C SER A 67 -0.79 -10.57 -13.42
N ASN A 68 -0.77 -9.82 -14.52
CA ASN A 68 -1.23 -10.28 -15.83
C ASN A 68 -0.10 -10.60 -16.83
N SER A 69 1.17 -10.44 -16.44
CA SER A 69 2.31 -10.51 -17.38
C SER A 69 2.81 -11.94 -17.68
N THR A 70 2.08 -12.98 -17.28
CA THR A 70 2.37 -14.39 -17.60
C THR A 70 1.32 -14.98 -18.54
N ARG A 71 1.21 -14.42 -19.75
CA ARG A 71 0.57 -15.08 -20.89
C ARG A 71 1.41 -14.91 -22.15
#